data_AF-A0A928FQ76-F1
#
_entry.id   AF-A0A928FQ76-F1
#
_cell.length_a   1.000
_cell.length_b   1.000
_cell.length_c   1.000
_cell.angle_alpha   90.00
_cell.angle_beta   90.00
_cell.angle_gamma   90.00
#
_symmetry.space_group_name_H-M   'P 1'
#
loop_
_entity.id
_entity.type
_entity.pdbx_description
1 polymer ?
#
loop_
_entity_poly.entity_id
_entity_poly.type
_entity_poly.pdbx_seq_one_letter_code
_entity_poly.pdbx_strand_id
1 'polypeptide(L)'
;MKRISVLLKTISIFLLIIIFTGMIPFNAKAVVIRECDVYVGGIMVTDENANDVLGDGTVSINRQSNTLTLKNSHIKTGLEIDEQIISIYSDGDIWIKLEGENIIEAPDHDFRSYGIKVNGDITISGDSLLVRGGNITPKKDEFIADSRGILCSVGLEILGAKVEAYGGEIQGILDDSITMGIYVGGYLEVTQGGSLAAFGGNICGNCTKASSYGIMSVGNANRLSYVSVDGGTITAIGGKVTAMKSASSAGLYAEYSGFSVYRNESKVFFEGGESTAVDVENEMETYANSQGAYISGGKLRVDGGNVSITSKECNGVENTKINGDALCVYTAIVKGEKVGGVMEINGVMEINGTNIVQNSHGYGFSGTDVYFKSESGRAVACEVDTLIDVRLEITSPEGAGQYLDDDGFAVIKLSPLTETASEVNIGARVYKISIEDAERKLSVVVPYQKSINETYCEKMGVNDFSEYLKTEKEDYTFEGWYSDAEFTKAFDFNALMYEDMTVYGKWMSTSTESTFPESSEMSSEESITEESFSESSERFENSENTKNNENEKVNYIIPIILIIVIVCIFLVVFVVLKKKSK
;
A
#
# COMPACT_ATOMS: atom_id res chain seq x y z
N MET A 1 -9.28 -9.23 73.06
CA MET A 1 -7.83 -8.98 72.89
C MET A 1 -7.02 -10.21 72.45
N LYS A 2 -7.09 -11.38 73.12
CA LYS A 2 -6.30 -12.57 72.72
C LYS A 2 -6.52 -13.05 71.26
N ARG A 3 -7.76 -13.04 70.74
CA ARG A 3 -8.07 -13.42 69.34
C ARG A 3 -7.54 -12.42 68.28
N ILE A 4 -7.46 -11.13 68.62
CA ILE A 4 -6.90 -10.09 67.75
C ILE A 4 -5.36 -10.20 67.68
N SER A 5 -4.71 -10.59 68.79
CA SER A 5 -3.26 -10.80 68.82
C SER A 5 -2.83 -12.01 67.99
N VAL A 6 -3.67 -13.07 67.96
CA VAL A 6 -3.42 -14.23 67.11
C VAL A 6 -3.58 -13.84 65.65
N LEU A 7 -4.65 -13.14 65.27
CA LEU A 7 -4.88 -12.70 63.89
C LEU A 7 -3.78 -11.75 63.37
N LEU A 8 -3.31 -10.81 64.20
CA LEU A 8 -2.18 -9.93 63.84
C LEU A 8 -0.86 -10.70 63.68
N LYS A 9 -0.62 -11.74 64.50
CA LYS A 9 0.54 -12.61 64.33
C LYS A 9 0.43 -13.46 63.06
N THR A 10 -0.75 -13.99 62.71
CA THR A 10 -0.93 -14.73 61.46
C THR A 10 -0.75 -13.82 60.25
N ILE A 11 -1.28 -12.60 60.28
CA ILE A 11 -1.11 -11.61 59.20
C ILE A 11 0.36 -11.19 59.07
N SER A 12 1.06 -10.98 60.19
CA SER A 12 2.47 -10.61 60.16
C SER A 12 3.38 -11.73 59.64
N ILE A 13 3.05 -12.99 59.94
CA ILE A 13 3.76 -14.16 59.38
C ILE A 13 3.45 -14.28 57.88
N PHE A 14 2.21 -14.03 57.45
CA PHE A 14 1.84 -14.05 56.04
C PHE A 14 2.53 -12.93 55.24
N LEU A 15 2.66 -11.73 55.82
CA LEU A 15 3.42 -10.62 55.24
C LEU A 15 4.92 -10.92 55.16
N LEU A 16 5.49 -11.56 56.19
CA LEU A 16 6.90 -12.00 56.15
C LEU A 16 7.15 -13.08 55.10
N ILE A 17 6.20 -14.00 54.90
CA ILE A 17 6.29 -15.01 53.84
C ILE A 17 6.18 -14.36 52.47
N ILE A 18 5.30 -13.37 52.27
CA ILE A 18 5.19 -12.62 51.00
C ILE A 18 6.46 -11.82 50.70
N ILE A 19 7.08 -11.22 51.72
CA ILE A 19 8.37 -10.50 51.55
C ILE A 19 9.49 -11.50 51.24
N PHE A 20 9.53 -12.67 51.90
CA PHE A 20 10.52 -13.71 51.60
C PHE A 20 10.29 -14.41 50.24
N THR A 21 9.04 -14.58 49.78
CA THR A 21 8.75 -15.11 48.44
C THR A 21 8.93 -14.06 47.35
N GLY A 22 8.76 -12.77 47.66
CA GLY A 22 9.09 -11.65 46.77
C GLY A 22 10.59 -11.34 46.67
N MET A 23 11.41 -11.85 47.60
CA MET A 23 12.87 -11.80 47.57
C MET A 23 13.52 -13.07 47.00
N ILE A 24 12.74 -14.08 46.61
CA ILE A 24 13.25 -15.06 45.65
C ILE A 24 13.50 -14.24 44.39
N PRO A 25 14.74 -14.10 43.89
CA PRO A 25 14.93 -13.48 42.59
C PRO A 25 14.01 -14.25 41.65
N PHE A 26 12.99 -13.57 41.12
CA PHE A 26 12.43 -13.99 39.87
C PHE A 26 13.66 -14.10 39.00
N ASN A 27 14.10 -15.32 38.73
CA ASN A 27 14.74 -15.60 37.47
C ASN A 27 13.65 -15.22 36.47
N ALA A 28 13.52 -13.92 36.17
CA ALA A 28 13.44 -13.51 34.79
C ALA A 28 14.49 -14.41 34.15
N LYS A 29 14.03 -15.48 33.49
CA LYS A 29 14.82 -16.00 32.40
C LYS A 29 15.18 -14.73 31.66
N ALA A 30 16.44 -14.32 31.72
CA ALA A 30 16.93 -13.32 30.81
C ALA A 30 16.35 -13.81 29.48
N VAL A 31 15.47 -13.00 28.89
CA VAL A 31 15.20 -13.19 27.48
C VAL A 31 16.60 -13.06 26.93
N VAL A 32 17.19 -14.21 26.57
CA VAL A 32 18.43 -14.21 25.84
C VAL A 32 17.98 -13.65 24.52
N ILE A 33 17.97 -12.32 24.43
CA ILE A 33 17.98 -11.63 23.17
C ILE A 33 19.24 -12.21 22.55
N ARG A 34 19.09 -13.07 21.55
CA ARG A 34 20.23 -13.38 20.70
C ARG A 34 20.65 -12.02 20.19
N GLU A 35 21.79 -11.54 20.69
CA GLU A 35 22.36 -10.35 20.11
C GLU A 35 22.59 -10.65 18.65
N CYS A 36 22.09 -9.76 17.79
CA CYS A 36 22.30 -9.91 16.37
C CYS A 36 23.80 -9.81 16.09
N ASP A 37 24.30 -10.74 15.28
CA ASP A 37 25.65 -10.69 14.77
C ASP A 37 25.69 -9.56 13.73
N VAL A 38 26.43 -8.50 14.06
CA VAL A 38 26.61 -7.33 13.21
C VAL A 38 28.08 -7.23 12.83
N TYR A 39 28.33 -7.00 11.54
CA TYR A 39 29.67 -6.75 11.01
C TYR A 39 29.66 -5.43 10.25
N VAL A 40 30.69 -4.62 10.45
CA VAL A 40 30.90 -3.36 9.73
C VAL A 40 32.32 -3.32 9.22
N GLY A 41 32.51 -3.12 7.91
CA GLY A 41 33.84 -3.07 7.33
C GLY A 41 34.64 -4.38 7.46
N GLY A 42 33.96 -5.51 7.65
CA GLY A 42 34.58 -6.81 7.96
C GLY A 42 34.91 -7.03 9.44
N ILE A 43 34.66 -6.05 10.31
CA ILE A 43 34.89 -6.15 11.76
C ILE A 43 33.61 -6.60 12.44
N MET A 44 33.70 -7.67 13.24
CA MET A 44 32.61 -8.13 14.10
C MET A 44 32.39 -7.13 15.23
N VAL A 45 31.14 -6.72 15.43
CA VAL A 45 30.75 -5.90 16.58
C VAL A 45 30.75 -6.76 17.85
N THR A 46 31.39 -6.25 18.89
CA THR A 46 31.43 -6.82 20.25
C THR A 46 31.17 -5.71 21.27
N ASP A 47 30.90 -6.07 22.53
CA ASP A 47 30.78 -5.09 23.61
C ASP A 47 32.05 -4.23 23.78
N GLU A 48 33.22 -4.78 23.45
CA GLU A 48 34.51 -4.10 23.59
C GLU A 48 34.69 -2.98 22.56
N ASN A 49 34.21 -3.18 21.32
CA ASN A 49 34.35 -2.20 20.23
C ASN A 49 33.06 -1.43 19.92
N ALA A 50 31.96 -1.67 20.65
CA ALA A 50 30.66 -1.09 20.36
C ALA A 50 30.65 0.46 20.28
N ASN A 51 31.52 1.14 21.04
CA ASN A 51 31.60 2.61 21.00
C ASN A 51 32.43 3.15 19.82
N ASP A 52 33.24 2.32 19.17
CA ASP A 52 34.09 2.68 18.03
C ASP A 52 34.47 1.41 17.26
N VAL A 53 33.57 0.98 16.37
CA VAL A 53 33.66 -0.33 15.70
C VAL A 53 34.86 -0.40 14.76
N LEU A 54 35.17 0.71 14.08
CA LEU A 54 36.27 0.80 13.12
C LEU A 54 37.58 1.35 13.71
N GLY A 55 37.54 1.90 14.94
CA GLY A 55 38.70 2.51 15.59
C GLY A 55 39.01 3.94 15.11
N ASP A 56 38.11 4.55 14.34
CA ASP A 56 38.24 5.89 13.76
C ASP A 56 37.21 6.89 14.28
N GLY A 57 36.33 6.46 15.19
CA GLY A 57 35.28 7.27 15.79
C GLY A 57 34.08 7.56 14.89
N THR A 58 33.98 6.92 13.71
CA THR A 58 32.89 7.18 12.74
C THR A 58 31.73 6.19 12.86
N VAL A 59 31.94 5.03 13.49
CA VAL A 59 30.91 4.00 13.64
C VAL A 59 30.82 3.55 15.09
N SER A 60 29.61 3.58 15.64
CA SER A 60 29.30 3.01 16.97
C SER A 60 27.95 2.30 16.93
N ILE A 61 27.68 1.44 17.91
CA ILE A 61 26.42 0.71 18.01
C ILE A 61 25.96 0.58 19.45
N ASN A 62 24.71 0.92 19.70
CA ASN A 62 24.05 0.59 20.95
C ASN A 62 23.47 -0.83 20.85
N ARG A 63 24.11 -1.79 21.52
CA ARG A 63 23.72 -3.22 21.51
C ARG A 63 22.35 -3.50 22.14
N GLN A 64 21.86 -2.62 23.02
CA GLN A 64 20.53 -2.80 23.64
C GLN A 64 19.40 -2.44 22.68
N SER A 65 19.63 -1.46 21.80
CA SER A 65 18.64 -0.96 20.84
C SER A 65 18.95 -1.34 19.39
N ASN A 66 20.00 -2.14 19.14
CA ASN A 66 20.56 -2.42 17.81
C ASN A 66 20.70 -1.17 16.94
N THR A 67 21.09 -0.04 17.53
CA THR A 67 21.21 1.23 16.83
C THR A 67 22.65 1.47 16.40
N LEU A 68 22.96 1.22 15.13
CA LEU A 68 24.21 1.55 14.48
C LEU A 68 24.23 3.04 14.11
N THR A 69 25.12 3.81 14.71
CA THR A 69 25.33 5.22 14.37
C THR A 69 26.50 5.33 13.39
N LEU A 70 26.23 5.91 12.23
CA LEU A 70 27.24 6.29 11.23
C LEU A 70 27.41 7.81 11.28
N LYS A 71 28.65 8.26 11.51
CA LYS A 71 28.99 9.67 11.67
C LYS A 71 30.11 10.08 10.72
N ASN A 72 29.75 10.73 9.61
CA ASN A 72 30.66 11.05 8.51
C ASN A 72 31.55 9.86 8.12
N SER A 73 30.97 8.65 8.13
CA SER A 73 31.71 7.41 7.94
C SER A 73 31.93 7.13 6.45
N HIS A 74 33.09 6.56 6.13
CA HIS A 74 33.40 6.07 4.79
C HIS A 74 33.90 4.63 4.87
N ILE A 75 33.01 3.67 4.58
CA ILE A 75 33.29 2.24 4.66
C ILE A 75 33.62 1.72 3.26
N LYS A 76 34.79 1.09 3.09
CA LYS A 76 35.28 0.52 1.82
C LYS A 76 35.68 -0.95 1.90
N THR A 77 35.53 -1.55 3.07
CA THR A 77 35.91 -2.94 3.34
C THR A 77 34.65 -3.74 3.67
N GLY A 78 34.76 -5.06 3.63
CA GLY A 78 33.62 -5.93 3.89
C GLY A 78 34.02 -7.25 4.51
N LEU A 79 33.01 -7.93 5.05
CA LEU A 79 33.07 -9.32 5.48
C LEU A 79 32.99 -10.22 4.25
N GLU A 80 33.98 -11.09 4.08
CA GLU A 80 34.02 -12.13 3.06
C GLU A 80 33.45 -13.44 3.64
N ILE A 81 32.28 -13.88 3.15
CA ILE A 81 31.62 -15.13 3.56
C ILE A 81 30.91 -15.79 2.38
N ASP A 82 31.09 -17.10 2.23
CA ASP A 82 30.38 -17.94 1.24
C ASP A 82 30.33 -17.33 -0.19
N GLU A 83 31.48 -16.85 -0.68
CA GLU A 83 31.63 -16.20 -2.01
C GLU A 83 30.83 -14.90 -2.14
N GLN A 84 30.74 -14.14 -1.05
CA GLN A 84 30.06 -12.85 -0.98
C GLN A 84 30.91 -11.90 -0.16
N ILE A 85 30.99 -10.64 -0.61
CA ILE A 85 31.54 -9.55 0.18
C ILE A 85 30.44 -8.58 0.62
N ILE A 86 30.41 -8.25 1.91
CA ILE A 86 29.35 -7.45 2.53
C ILE A 86 29.95 -6.34 3.39
N SER A 87 29.63 -5.07 3.12
CA SER A 87 30.21 -3.96 3.90
C SER A 87 29.56 -3.79 5.27
N ILE A 88 28.24 -3.91 5.34
CA ILE A 88 27.47 -3.98 6.59
C ILE A 88 26.57 -5.21 6.56
N TYR A 89 26.75 -6.11 7.52
CA TYR A 89 25.93 -7.29 7.69
C TYR A 89 25.21 -7.26 9.03
N SER A 90 23.94 -7.67 9.06
CA SER A 90 23.25 -8.06 10.29
C SER A 90 22.38 -9.30 10.07
N ASP A 91 22.42 -10.25 11.01
CA ASP A 91 21.54 -11.42 11.00
C ASP A 91 20.13 -11.17 11.56
N GLY A 92 19.84 -9.96 12.05
CA GLY A 92 18.53 -9.54 12.53
C GLY A 92 18.30 -8.04 12.35
N ASP A 93 17.33 -7.49 13.08
CA ASP A 93 16.88 -6.12 12.87
C ASP A 93 17.93 -5.09 13.29
N ILE A 94 18.06 -4.02 12.50
CA ILE A 94 19.01 -2.94 12.77
C ILE A 94 18.41 -1.57 12.53
N TRP A 95 18.70 -0.64 13.43
CA TRP A 95 18.44 0.78 13.25
C TRP A 95 19.73 1.49 12.84
N ILE A 96 19.74 2.15 11.69
CA ILE A 96 20.86 2.97 11.22
C ILE A 96 20.53 4.45 11.48
N LYS A 97 21.30 5.07 12.37
CA LYS A 97 21.23 6.50 12.68
C LYS A 97 22.36 7.22 11.96
N LEU A 98 22.01 8.19 11.13
CA LEU A 98 22.95 8.95 10.30
C LEU A 98 23.24 10.32 10.91
N GLU A 99 24.53 10.63 11.07
CA GLU A 99 25.03 11.95 11.44
C GLU A 99 26.02 12.42 10.36
N GLY A 100 25.71 13.53 9.68
CA GLY A 100 26.46 14.02 8.53
C GLY A 100 26.32 13.13 7.29
N GLU A 101 27.35 13.16 6.43
CA GLU A 101 27.36 12.46 5.15
C GLU A 101 28.07 11.11 5.26
N ASN A 102 27.34 10.02 5.09
CA ASN A 102 27.88 8.67 5.24
C ASN A 102 27.94 7.95 3.89
N ILE A 103 29.04 7.25 3.64
CA ILE A 103 29.32 6.58 2.37
C ILE A 103 29.73 5.13 2.64
N ILE A 104 29.09 4.20 1.93
CA ILE A 104 29.43 2.79 1.91
C ILE A 104 29.73 2.42 0.45
N GLU A 105 30.96 1.97 0.20
CA GLU A 105 31.41 1.47 -1.10
C GLU A 105 31.79 0.00 -0.93
N ALA A 106 30.90 -0.91 -1.31
CA ALA A 106 31.20 -2.32 -1.23
C ALA A 106 32.36 -2.69 -2.17
N PRO A 107 33.29 -3.55 -1.71
CA PRO A 107 34.37 -4.01 -2.57
C PRO A 107 33.85 -4.73 -3.81
N ASP A 108 34.56 -4.58 -4.92
CA ASP A 108 34.36 -5.39 -6.11
C ASP A 108 34.57 -6.88 -5.78
N HIS A 109 33.87 -7.76 -6.49
CA HIS A 109 33.92 -9.20 -6.23
C HIS A 109 33.68 -10.00 -7.51
N ASP A 110 34.05 -11.28 -7.52
CA ASP A 110 33.86 -12.13 -8.70
C ASP A 110 32.40 -12.64 -8.81
N PHE A 111 31.71 -12.75 -7.67
CA PHE A 111 30.36 -13.35 -7.56
C PHE A 111 29.30 -12.41 -7.02
N ARG A 112 29.35 -12.11 -5.71
CA ARG A 112 28.34 -11.31 -5.03
C ARG A 112 28.95 -10.19 -4.20
N SER A 113 28.40 -8.98 -4.33
CA SER A 113 28.83 -7.82 -3.57
C SER A 113 27.65 -7.01 -3.07
N TYR A 114 27.64 -6.73 -1.76
CA TYR A 114 26.54 -6.06 -1.09
C TYR A 114 27.05 -4.89 -0.24
N GLY A 115 26.45 -3.71 -0.42
CA GLY A 115 26.66 -2.56 0.46
C GLY A 115 26.16 -2.87 1.87
N ILE A 116 24.86 -3.07 2.00
CA ILE A 116 24.20 -3.42 3.25
C ILE A 116 23.38 -4.69 3.02
N LYS A 117 23.57 -5.71 3.87
CA LYS A 117 22.77 -6.94 3.86
C LYS A 117 22.22 -7.22 5.26
N VAL A 118 20.91 -7.27 5.38
CA VAL A 118 20.22 -7.50 6.65
C VAL A 118 19.16 -8.59 6.52
N ASN A 119 19.23 -9.58 7.41
CA ASN A 119 18.29 -10.71 7.45
C ASN A 119 17.04 -10.42 8.30
N GLY A 120 16.89 -9.19 8.80
CA GLY A 120 15.72 -8.66 9.50
C GLY A 120 15.21 -7.37 8.86
N ASP A 121 14.64 -6.49 9.68
CA ASP A 121 14.23 -5.13 9.31
C ASP A 121 15.40 -4.12 9.36
N ILE A 122 15.33 -3.11 8.49
CA ILE A 122 16.23 -1.95 8.50
C ILE A 122 15.39 -0.69 8.71
N THR A 123 15.69 0.07 9.75
CA THR A 123 15.17 1.43 9.92
C THR A 123 16.31 2.43 9.74
N ILE A 124 16.17 3.40 8.84
CA ILE A 124 17.19 4.43 8.58
C ILE A 124 16.61 5.81 8.92
N SER A 125 17.35 6.59 9.69
CA SER A 125 16.95 7.95 10.13
C SER A 125 18.15 8.88 10.26
N GLY A 126 17.91 10.19 10.27
CA GLY A 126 18.96 11.21 10.44
C GLY A 126 19.30 11.90 9.12
N ASP A 127 20.58 12.15 8.89
CA ASP A 127 21.08 12.94 7.75
C ASP A 127 21.12 12.12 6.43
N SER A 128 22.31 11.82 5.89
CA SER A 128 22.44 11.20 4.57
C SER A 128 23.31 9.94 4.51
N LEU A 129 22.95 9.05 3.60
CA LEU A 129 23.64 7.80 3.32
C LEU A 129 23.70 7.51 1.82
N LEU A 130 24.90 7.31 1.29
CA LEU A 130 25.17 6.78 -0.04
C LEU A 130 25.68 5.34 0.10
N VAL A 131 25.05 4.39 -0.58
CA VAL A 131 25.44 2.98 -0.60
C VAL A 131 25.69 2.53 -2.04
N ARG A 132 26.85 1.92 -2.29
CA ARG A 132 27.21 1.34 -3.59
C ARG A 132 27.53 -0.15 -3.41
N GLY A 133 26.84 -1.01 -4.15
CA GLY A 133 27.28 -2.39 -4.39
C GLY A 133 28.57 -2.39 -5.21
N GLY A 134 29.41 -3.40 -5.00
CA GLY A 134 30.68 -3.53 -5.73
C GLY A 134 30.45 -4.05 -7.14
N ASN A 135 31.36 -3.73 -8.04
CA ASN A 135 31.29 -4.21 -9.42
C ASN A 135 31.62 -5.70 -9.46
N ILE A 136 31.02 -6.40 -10.42
CA ILE A 136 31.23 -7.82 -10.64
C ILE A 136 31.92 -8.03 -11.98
N THR A 137 33.12 -8.61 -11.92
CA THR A 137 33.87 -9.07 -13.09
C THR A 137 34.22 -10.54 -12.88
N PRO A 138 33.36 -11.46 -13.36
CA PRO A 138 33.51 -12.89 -13.12
C PRO A 138 34.83 -13.42 -13.66
N LYS A 139 35.40 -14.41 -12.99
CA LYS A 139 36.47 -15.22 -13.58
C LYS A 139 35.84 -16.33 -14.44
N LYS A 140 36.64 -16.92 -15.34
CA LYS A 140 36.16 -17.86 -16.34
C LYS A 140 35.42 -19.05 -15.67
N ASP A 141 34.31 -19.49 -16.28
CA ASP A 141 33.49 -20.64 -15.87
C ASP A 141 32.47 -20.39 -14.72
N GLU A 142 32.07 -19.14 -14.49
CA GLU A 142 31.13 -18.75 -13.42
C GLU A 142 29.68 -18.55 -13.91
N PHE A 143 28.71 -18.86 -13.03
CA PHE A 143 27.29 -19.02 -13.41
C PHE A 143 26.39 -17.83 -13.01
N ILE A 144 26.71 -17.07 -11.96
CA ILE A 144 25.80 -16.05 -11.40
C ILE A 144 26.59 -14.84 -10.88
N ALA A 145 26.17 -13.62 -11.27
CA ALA A 145 26.61 -12.37 -10.66
C ALA A 145 25.44 -11.67 -9.94
N ASP A 146 25.68 -11.17 -8.72
CA ASP A 146 24.68 -10.47 -7.92
C ASP A 146 25.29 -9.27 -7.17
N SER A 147 24.98 -8.06 -7.60
CA SER A 147 25.44 -6.84 -6.93
C SER A 147 24.29 -5.99 -6.42
N ARG A 148 24.31 -5.60 -5.14
CA ARG A 148 23.25 -4.75 -4.59
C ARG A 148 23.78 -3.65 -3.67
N GLY A 149 23.13 -2.49 -3.72
CA GLY A 149 23.32 -1.45 -2.72
C GLY A 149 22.81 -1.93 -1.36
N ILE A 150 21.49 -2.15 -1.25
CA ILE A 150 20.84 -2.59 -0.01
C ILE A 150 20.03 -3.86 -0.27
N LEU A 151 20.24 -4.89 0.56
CA LEU A 151 19.46 -6.11 0.60
C LEU A 151 18.84 -6.26 1.99
N CYS A 152 17.52 -6.17 2.05
CA CYS A 152 16.73 -6.40 3.25
C CYS A 152 15.78 -7.58 3.06
N SER A 153 15.79 -8.53 3.99
CA SER A 153 14.95 -9.73 3.88
C SER A 153 13.52 -9.51 4.34
N VAL A 154 13.27 -8.50 5.18
CA VAL A 154 11.95 -8.22 5.77
C VAL A 154 11.45 -6.84 5.36
N GLY A 155 11.88 -5.76 6.00
CA GLY A 155 11.37 -4.42 5.76
C GLY A 155 12.43 -3.33 5.76
N LEU A 156 12.21 -2.29 4.96
CA LEU A 156 13.07 -1.11 4.89
C LEU A 156 12.23 0.15 5.17
N GLU A 157 12.53 0.83 6.26
CA GLU A 157 11.90 2.09 6.63
C GLU A 157 12.89 3.24 6.53
N ILE A 158 12.51 4.30 5.81
CA ILE A 158 13.26 5.55 5.73
C ILE A 158 12.47 6.64 6.45
N LEU A 159 12.99 7.09 7.59
CA LEU A 159 12.37 8.06 8.48
C LEU A 159 13.10 9.40 8.38
N GLY A 160 12.68 10.25 7.44
CA GLY A 160 13.22 11.60 7.25
C GLY A 160 14.67 11.69 6.73
N ALA A 161 15.34 10.55 6.53
CA ALA A 161 16.69 10.48 6.00
C ALA A 161 16.75 10.62 4.47
N LYS A 162 17.91 11.02 3.95
CA LYS A 162 18.25 10.95 2.53
C LYS A 162 19.13 9.74 2.24
N VAL A 163 18.61 8.78 1.47
CA VAL A 163 19.32 7.54 1.13
C VAL A 163 19.42 7.37 -0.37
N GLU A 164 20.64 7.13 -0.86
CA GLU A 164 20.92 6.79 -2.26
C GLU A 164 21.59 5.41 -2.31
N ALA A 165 21.04 4.46 -3.07
CA ALA A 165 21.53 3.09 -3.16
C ALA A 165 21.77 2.68 -4.61
N TYR A 166 22.95 2.15 -4.92
CA TYR A 166 23.36 1.76 -6.25
C TYR A 166 23.74 0.28 -6.29
N GLY A 167 23.24 -0.45 -7.28
CA GLY A 167 23.84 -1.73 -7.69
C GLY A 167 25.18 -1.47 -8.39
N GLY A 168 26.10 -2.43 -8.31
CA GLY A 168 27.36 -2.37 -9.02
C GLY A 168 27.24 -2.72 -10.50
N GLU A 169 28.24 -2.34 -11.28
CA GLU A 169 28.32 -2.67 -12.70
C GLU A 169 28.73 -4.15 -12.87
N ILE A 170 28.13 -4.85 -13.84
CA ILE A 170 28.44 -6.25 -14.14
C ILE A 170 28.99 -6.37 -15.56
N GLN A 171 30.17 -6.99 -15.68
CA GLN A 171 30.82 -7.23 -16.96
C GLN A 171 31.35 -8.66 -17.10
N GLY A 172 30.92 -9.43 -18.11
CA GLY A 172 31.43 -10.79 -18.33
C GLY A 172 30.59 -11.71 -19.22
N ILE A 173 30.93 -13.00 -19.23
CA ILE A 173 30.11 -14.08 -19.80
C ILE A 173 29.50 -14.85 -18.62
N LEU A 174 28.18 -14.85 -18.51
CA LEU A 174 27.45 -15.39 -17.36
C LEU A 174 26.15 -16.04 -17.80
N ASP A 175 25.61 -16.95 -17.00
CA ASP A 175 24.27 -17.48 -17.25
C ASP A 175 23.19 -16.52 -16.74
N ASP A 176 23.31 -16.07 -15.49
CA ASP A 176 22.36 -15.14 -14.88
C ASP A 176 23.09 -13.98 -14.19
N SER A 177 22.55 -12.77 -14.31
CA SER A 177 23.18 -11.55 -13.80
C SER A 177 22.12 -10.60 -13.27
N ILE A 178 22.30 -10.17 -12.03
CA ILE A 178 21.38 -9.25 -11.38
C ILE A 178 22.14 -8.13 -10.69
N THR A 179 21.72 -6.90 -10.95
CA THR A 179 22.25 -5.72 -10.25
C THR A 179 21.11 -4.82 -9.81
N MET A 180 21.19 -4.31 -8.58
CA MET A 180 20.04 -3.67 -7.95
C MET A 180 20.44 -2.55 -7.00
N GLY A 181 19.71 -1.44 -7.03
CA GLY A 181 19.83 -0.44 -5.97
C GLY A 181 19.39 -1.04 -4.63
N ILE A 182 18.15 -1.53 -4.59
CA ILE A 182 17.51 -2.04 -3.37
C ILE A 182 16.73 -3.32 -3.66
N TYR A 183 16.87 -4.30 -2.77
CA TYR A 183 15.99 -5.45 -2.66
C TYR A 183 15.30 -5.48 -1.30
N VAL A 184 13.99 -5.73 -1.28
CA VAL A 184 13.19 -5.87 -0.07
C VAL A 184 12.19 -7.04 -0.17
N GLY A 185 12.14 -7.88 0.87
CA GLY A 185 11.30 -9.10 0.91
C GLY A 185 9.94 -8.97 1.61
N GLY A 186 9.53 -7.76 1.98
CA GLY A 186 8.32 -7.54 2.79
C GLY A 186 7.73 -6.14 2.63
N TYR A 187 8.36 -5.10 3.16
CA TYR A 187 7.79 -3.76 3.02
C TYR A 187 8.85 -2.69 2.86
N LEU A 188 8.54 -1.66 2.08
CA LEU A 188 9.35 -0.46 1.97
C LEU A 188 8.48 0.74 2.30
N GLU A 189 8.91 1.56 3.25
CA GLU A 189 8.20 2.77 3.63
C GLU A 189 9.15 3.98 3.64
N VAL A 190 8.71 5.07 3.00
CA VAL A 190 9.38 6.36 3.09
C VAL A 190 8.43 7.36 3.71
N THR A 191 8.78 7.84 4.90
CA THR A 191 7.93 8.74 5.71
C THR A 191 8.73 9.93 6.23
N GLN A 192 8.03 10.87 6.89
CA GLN A 192 8.62 12.02 7.58
C GLN A 192 9.49 12.92 6.67
N GLY A 193 9.12 13.08 5.39
CA GLY A 193 9.92 13.87 4.46
C GLY A 193 11.17 13.15 3.93
N GLY A 194 11.33 11.86 4.19
CA GLY A 194 12.46 11.07 3.72
C GLY A 194 12.58 11.04 2.20
N SER A 195 13.81 10.84 1.72
CA SER A 195 14.13 10.72 0.30
C SER A 195 14.90 9.44 0.05
N LEU A 196 14.39 8.58 -0.82
CA LEU A 196 15.02 7.35 -1.23
C LEU A 196 15.26 7.37 -2.74
N ALA A 197 16.51 7.23 -3.16
CA ALA A 197 16.86 7.04 -4.56
C ALA A 197 17.59 5.70 -4.73
N ALA A 198 17.17 4.89 -5.70
CA ALA A 198 17.71 3.56 -5.93
C ALA A 198 17.98 3.33 -7.42
N PHE A 199 19.17 2.85 -7.73
CA PHE A 199 19.65 2.72 -9.10
C PHE A 199 20.22 1.32 -9.34
N GLY A 200 19.70 0.61 -10.33
CA GLY A 200 20.34 -0.60 -10.83
C GLY A 200 21.64 -0.26 -11.56
N GLY A 201 22.67 -1.10 -11.44
CA GLY A 201 23.90 -0.97 -12.24
C GLY A 201 23.69 -1.35 -13.70
N ASN A 202 24.66 -1.09 -14.58
CA ASN A 202 24.59 -1.59 -15.95
C ASN A 202 25.16 -3.00 -16.04
N ILE A 203 24.62 -3.78 -16.97
CA ILE A 203 25.11 -5.11 -17.30
C ILE A 203 25.55 -5.11 -18.76
N CYS A 204 26.84 -5.34 -18.98
CA CYS A 204 27.44 -5.41 -20.31
C CYS A 204 28.22 -6.72 -20.50
N GLY A 205 27.86 -7.52 -21.49
CA GLY A 205 28.54 -8.78 -21.77
C GLY A 205 27.63 -9.85 -22.36
N ASN A 206 28.16 -11.06 -22.52
CA ASN A 206 27.41 -12.19 -23.07
C ASN A 206 26.69 -12.93 -21.94
N CYS A 207 25.83 -12.22 -21.20
CA CYS A 207 24.99 -12.84 -20.18
C CYS A 207 23.82 -13.54 -20.87
N THR A 208 23.46 -14.77 -20.48
CA THR A 208 22.27 -15.43 -21.03
C THR A 208 21.00 -14.67 -20.61
N LYS A 209 20.90 -14.37 -19.31
CA LYS A 209 19.87 -13.52 -18.72
C LYS A 209 20.53 -12.40 -17.92
N ALA A 210 19.94 -11.22 -17.97
CA ALA A 210 20.42 -10.07 -17.20
C ALA A 210 19.25 -9.20 -16.75
N SER A 211 19.32 -8.76 -15.49
CA SER A 211 18.29 -7.98 -14.83
C SER A 211 18.89 -6.80 -14.06
N SER A 212 18.40 -5.58 -14.31
CA SER A 212 18.83 -4.39 -13.58
C SER A 212 17.64 -3.64 -13.00
N TYR A 213 17.60 -3.48 -11.67
CA TYR A 213 16.46 -2.91 -10.98
C TYR A 213 16.85 -1.75 -10.06
N GLY A 214 16.09 -0.64 -10.12
CA GLY A 214 16.19 0.39 -9.09
C GLY A 214 15.79 -0.19 -7.73
N ILE A 215 14.52 -0.58 -7.62
CA ILE A 215 13.95 -1.24 -6.44
C ILE A 215 13.28 -2.54 -6.90
N MET A 216 13.55 -3.63 -6.18
CA MET A 216 12.74 -4.85 -6.25
C MET A 216 12.09 -5.11 -4.90
N SER A 217 10.76 -5.20 -4.91
CA SER A 217 9.95 -5.58 -3.75
C SER A 217 9.30 -6.91 -4.04
N VAL A 218 9.56 -7.92 -3.22
CA VAL A 218 9.09 -9.28 -3.44
C VAL A 218 8.29 -9.75 -2.25
N GLY A 219 7.03 -10.07 -2.48
CA GLY A 219 6.19 -10.83 -1.55
C GLY A 219 6.21 -12.31 -1.87
N ASN A 220 5.22 -13.03 -1.38
CA ASN A 220 5.01 -14.42 -1.75
C ASN A 220 3.53 -14.78 -1.71
N ALA A 221 3.22 -15.99 -2.16
CA ALA A 221 1.85 -16.51 -2.20
C ALA A 221 1.12 -16.54 -0.84
N ASN A 222 1.84 -16.37 0.29
CA ASN A 222 1.26 -16.33 1.64
C ASN A 222 1.22 -14.93 2.25
N ARG A 223 2.07 -14.01 1.80
CA ARG A 223 2.22 -12.66 2.35
C ARG A 223 2.54 -11.68 1.23
N LEU A 224 1.63 -10.73 1.00
CA LEU A 224 1.88 -9.61 0.11
C LEU A 224 2.93 -8.69 0.71
N SER A 225 3.79 -8.20 -0.15
CA SER A 225 4.69 -7.09 0.16
C SER A 225 4.06 -5.76 -0.23
N TYR A 226 4.69 -4.65 0.14
CA TYR A 226 4.27 -3.34 -0.37
C TYR A 226 5.40 -2.33 -0.38
N VAL A 227 5.30 -1.37 -1.29
CA VAL A 227 6.09 -0.15 -1.30
C VAL A 227 5.15 1.01 -0.99
N SER A 228 5.50 1.88 -0.06
CA SER A 228 4.70 3.06 0.24
C SER A 228 5.53 4.32 0.47
N VAL A 229 4.95 5.46 0.12
CA VAL A 229 5.47 6.77 0.44
C VAL A 229 4.37 7.62 1.08
N ASP A 230 4.66 8.16 2.27
CA ASP A 230 3.77 9.02 3.04
C ASP A 230 4.48 10.34 3.38
N GLY A 231 4.32 11.33 2.50
CA GLY A 231 4.95 12.64 2.63
C GLY A 231 6.45 12.66 2.34
N GLY A 232 6.94 11.81 1.43
CA GLY A 232 8.36 11.65 1.10
C GLY A 232 8.64 11.60 -0.41
N THR A 233 9.84 11.17 -0.80
CA THR A 233 10.21 10.98 -2.20
C THR A 233 10.83 9.62 -2.46
N ILE A 234 10.37 8.93 -3.51
CA ILE A 234 11.02 7.72 -4.04
C ILE A 234 11.46 7.97 -5.49
N THR A 235 12.70 7.64 -5.79
CA THR A 235 13.24 7.58 -7.16
C THR A 235 13.81 6.20 -7.38
N ALA A 236 13.38 5.49 -8.42
CA ALA A 236 13.91 4.17 -8.74
C ALA A 236 14.20 4.07 -10.24
N ILE A 237 15.44 3.76 -10.60
CA ILE A 237 15.89 3.74 -12.00
C ILE A 237 16.60 2.41 -12.29
N GLY A 238 16.14 1.69 -13.31
CA GLY A 238 16.82 0.51 -13.83
C GLY A 238 18.06 0.91 -14.66
N GLY A 239 19.11 0.11 -14.59
CA GLY A 239 20.33 0.32 -15.38
C GLY A 239 20.21 -0.19 -16.82
N LYS A 240 21.21 0.10 -17.64
CA LYS A 240 21.29 -0.40 -19.01
C LYS A 240 21.67 -1.87 -19.03
N VAL A 241 20.95 -2.68 -19.81
CA VAL A 241 21.12 -4.13 -19.85
C VAL A 241 21.30 -4.62 -21.28
N THR A 242 22.31 -5.46 -21.50
CA THR A 242 22.47 -6.25 -22.73
C THR A 242 22.61 -7.73 -22.38
N ALA A 243 21.81 -8.59 -23.00
CA ALA A 243 21.83 -10.04 -22.78
C ALA A 243 21.57 -10.83 -24.07
N MET A 244 21.95 -12.10 -24.07
CA MET A 244 21.77 -13.00 -25.22
C MET A 244 20.31 -13.44 -25.38
N LYS A 245 19.62 -13.80 -24.28
CA LYS A 245 18.24 -14.32 -24.33
C LYS A 245 17.21 -13.41 -23.65
N SER A 246 17.52 -12.89 -22.47
CA SER A 246 16.56 -12.10 -21.67
C SER A 246 17.25 -10.90 -21.04
N ALA A 247 16.93 -9.70 -21.52
CA ALA A 247 17.35 -8.44 -20.91
C ALA A 247 16.15 -7.78 -20.23
N SER A 248 16.26 -7.49 -18.93
CA SER A 248 15.20 -6.86 -18.16
C SER A 248 15.75 -5.68 -17.37
N SER A 249 15.11 -4.53 -17.50
CA SER A 249 15.42 -3.37 -16.70
C SER A 249 14.15 -2.73 -16.16
N ALA A 250 14.12 -2.43 -14.86
CA ALA A 250 12.98 -1.75 -14.28
C ALA A 250 13.34 -0.71 -13.22
N GLY A 251 12.57 0.37 -13.16
CA GLY A 251 12.62 1.31 -12.04
C GLY A 251 12.14 0.62 -10.76
N LEU A 252 10.86 0.24 -10.74
CA LEU A 252 10.25 -0.59 -9.71
C LEU A 252 9.86 -1.96 -10.27
N TYR A 253 10.32 -3.04 -9.63
CA TYR A 253 9.84 -4.40 -9.85
C TYR A 253 9.18 -4.93 -8.57
N ALA A 254 7.86 -4.88 -8.51
CA ALA A 254 7.04 -5.24 -7.35
C ALA A 254 6.27 -6.55 -7.61
N GLU A 255 6.82 -7.68 -7.18
CA GLU A 255 6.22 -9.00 -7.36
C GLU A 255 5.47 -9.44 -6.09
N TYR A 256 4.22 -9.89 -6.22
CA TYR A 256 3.34 -10.13 -5.05
C TYR A 256 3.33 -8.92 -4.09
N SER A 257 3.35 -7.71 -4.65
CA SER A 257 3.60 -6.48 -3.90
C SER A 257 2.70 -5.35 -4.37
N GLY A 258 2.17 -4.57 -3.42
CA GLY A 258 1.44 -3.34 -3.71
C GLY A 258 2.37 -2.12 -3.83
N PHE A 259 1.84 -1.02 -4.32
CA PHE A 259 2.49 0.27 -4.32
C PHE A 259 1.49 1.37 -3.94
N SER A 260 1.80 2.16 -2.92
CA SER A 260 0.93 3.19 -2.39
C SER A 260 1.63 4.55 -2.27
N VAL A 261 0.93 5.62 -2.65
CA VAL A 261 1.37 7.01 -2.48
C VAL A 261 0.31 7.74 -1.66
N TYR A 262 0.73 8.46 -0.64
CA TYR A 262 -0.12 9.24 0.23
C TYR A 262 0.39 10.67 0.35
N ARG A 263 -0.52 11.64 0.56
CA ARG A 263 -0.26 13.08 0.72
C ARG A 263 0.22 13.80 -0.54
N ASN A 264 -0.17 15.07 -0.64
CA ASN A 264 0.06 15.90 -1.82
C ASN A 264 1.53 16.25 -2.06
N GLU A 265 2.34 16.29 -1.02
CA GLU A 265 3.77 16.56 -1.10
C GLU A 265 4.62 15.37 -1.57
N SER A 266 4.05 14.16 -1.60
CA SER A 266 4.77 12.96 -2.03
C SER A 266 5.17 13.03 -3.51
N LYS A 267 6.38 12.53 -3.82
CA LYS A 267 6.90 12.49 -5.18
C LYS A 267 7.47 11.12 -5.50
N VAL A 268 7.09 10.57 -6.64
CA VAL A 268 7.60 9.29 -7.11
C VAL A 268 8.05 9.40 -8.54
N PHE A 269 9.25 8.91 -8.83
CA PHE A 269 9.80 8.80 -10.17
C PHE A 269 10.34 7.39 -10.39
N PHE A 270 9.75 6.66 -11.33
CA PHE A 270 10.22 5.34 -11.73
C PHE A 270 10.60 5.33 -13.20
N GLU A 271 11.79 4.83 -13.51
CA GLU A 271 12.28 4.77 -14.89
C GLU A 271 12.96 3.42 -15.18
N GLY A 272 12.52 2.71 -16.22
CA GLY A 272 13.24 1.54 -16.72
C GLY A 272 14.51 1.95 -17.46
N GLY A 273 15.51 1.08 -17.55
CA GLY A 273 16.72 1.33 -18.33
C GLY A 273 16.67 0.73 -19.75
N GLU A 274 17.57 1.19 -20.61
CA GLU A 274 17.72 0.62 -21.96
C GLU A 274 17.98 -0.89 -21.89
N SER A 275 17.25 -1.67 -22.68
CA SER A 275 17.35 -3.13 -22.66
C SER A 275 17.54 -3.71 -24.06
N THR A 276 18.57 -4.54 -24.24
CA THR A 276 18.92 -5.11 -25.56
C THR A 276 19.09 -6.62 -25.49
N ALA A 277 18.34 -7.36 -26.31
CA ALA A 277 18.52 -8.80 -26.52
C ALA A 277 19.21 -9.09 -27.86
N VAL A 278 20.26 -9.92 -27.89
CA VAL A 278 21.16 -10.03 -29.07
C VAL A 278 21.24 -11.41 -29.75
N ASP A 279 20.35 -12.37 -29.45
CA ASP A 279 20.32 -13.78 -29.94
C ASP A 279 21.60 -14.30 -30.62
N VAL A 280 22.31 -15.17 -29.91
CA VAL A 280 23.57 -15.75 -30.40
C VAL A 280 23.40 -17.20 -30.87
N GLU A 281 22.22 -17.81 -30.71
CA GLU A 281 22.00 -19.24 -30.94
C GLU A 281 20.91 -19.59 -31.98
N ASN A 282 20.28 -18.63 -32.66
CA ASN A 282 19.41 -18.82 -33.84
C ASN A 282 18.19 -19.76 -33.67
N GLU A 283 17.84 -20.21 -32.46
CA GLU A 283 16.82 -21.26 -32.24
C GLU A 283 15.77 -20.94 -31.17
N MET A 284 15.76 -19.76 -30.52
CA MET A 284 14.85 -19.45 -29.40
C MET A 284 14.26 -18.04 -29.44
N GLU A 285 13.03 -17.89 -28.93
CA GLU A 285 12.44 -16.57 -28.63
C GLU A 285 13.30 -15.83 -27.59
N THR A 286 13.63 -14.57 -27.86
CA THR A 286 14.36 -13.68 -26.95
C THR A 286 13.46 -12.56 -26.43
N TYR A 287 13.85 -11.94 -25.31
CA TYR A 287 13.05 -10.94 -24.60
C TYR A 287 13.89 -9.71 -24.24
N ALA A 288 13.38 -8.51 -24.55
CA ALA A 288 13.93 -7.26 -24.05
C ALA A 288 12.82 -6.43 -23.39
N ASN A 289 12.97 -6.19 -22.09
CA ASN A 289 11.96 -5.54 -21.25
C ASN A 289 12.55 -4.29 -20.60
N SER A 290 11.91 -3.13 -20.81
CA SER A 290 12.18 -1.90 -20.07
C SER A 290 10.89 -1.44 -19.43
N GLN A 291 10.84 -1.46 -18.11
CA GLN A 291 9.64 -1.13 -17.35
C GLN A 291 9.86 0.04 -16.40
N GLY A 292 9.00 1.05 -16.41
CA GLY A 292 9.03 2.04 -15.35
C GLY A 292 8.64 1.39 -14.03
N ALA A 293 7.46 0.77 -13.99
CA ALA A 293 7.00 -0.02 -12.87
C ALA A 293 6.32 -1.33 -13.33
N TYR A 294 6.72 -2.44 -12.74
CA TYR A 294 6.01 -3.72 -12.79
C TYR A 294 5.39 -4.00 -11.41
N ILE A 295 4.10 -4.30 -11.37
CA ILE A 295 3.37 -4.58 -10.13
C ILE A 295 2.54 -5.86 -10.33
N SER A 296 2.70 -6.85 -9.48
CA SER A 296 1.87 -8.07 -9.49
C SER A 296 1.29 -8.40 -8.13
N GLY A 297 0.03 -8.82 -8.08
CA GLY A 297 -0.62 -9.34 -6.87
C GLY A 297 -0.92 -8.34 -5.77
N GLY A 298 -0.49 -7.09 -5.89
CA GLY A 298 -0.80 -6.01 -4.95
C GLY A 298 -1.67 -4.92 -5.55
N LYS A 299 -2.09 -4.00 -4.68
CA LYS A 299 -2.86 -2.81 -5.04
C LYS A 299 -1.94 -1.67 -5.44
N LEU A 300 -2.27 -0.97 -6.52
CA LEU A 300 -1.70 0.35 -6.82
C LEU A 300 -2.64 1.42 -6.27
N ARG A 301 -2.18 2.22 -5.31
CA ARG A 301 -2.97 3.31 -4.75
C ARG A 301 -2.20 4.63 -4.83
N VAL A 302 -2.82 5.68 -5.31
CA VAL A 302 -2.29 7.04 -5.29
C VAL A 302 -3.34 7.94 -4.67
N ASP A 303 -3.14 8.34 -3.43
CA ASP A 303 -4.06 9.15 -2.62
C ASP A 303 -3.40 10.49 -2.27
N GLY A 304 -3.06 11.22 -3.33
CA GLY A 304 -2.22 12.43 -3.30
C GLY A 304 -0.81 12.20 -3.86
N GLY A 305 -0.11 13.30 -4.13
CA GLY A 305 1.28 13.30 -4.60
C GLY A 305 1.39 13.33 -6.12
N ASN A 306 2.63 13.31 -6.61
CA ASN A 306 2.94 13.24 -8.04
C ASN A 306 3.71 11.96 -8.33
N VAL A 307 3.19 11.15 -9.25
CA VAL A 307 3.83 9.91 -9.69
C VAL A 307 4.18 10.02 -11.17
N SER A 308 5.46 9.85 -11.50
CA SER A 308 5.95 9.81 -12.88
C SER A 308 6.57 8.43 -13.14
N ILE A 309 6.09 7.76 -14.19
CA ILE A 309 6.55 6.41 -14.54
C ILE A 309 6.96 6.39 -16.01
N THR A 310 8.18 5.96 -16.28
CA THR A 310 8.81 6.04 -17.61
C THR A 310 9.44 4.72 -18.05
N SER A 311 9.21 4.28 -19.29
CA SER A 311 10.03 3.23 -19.94
C SER A 311 11.07 3.84 -20.89
N LYS A 312 12.14 3.09 -21.17
CA LYS A 312 13.19 3.42 -22.15
C LYS A 312 13.14 2.47 -23.35
N GLU A 313 14.07 2.71 -24.26
CA GLU A 313 14.24 1.96 -25.49
C GLU A 313 14.55 0.47 -25.22
N CYS A 314 13.84 -0.40 -25.94
CA CYS A 314 14.08 -1.83 -25.98
C CYS A 314 14.50 -2.24 -27.39
N ASN A 315 15.59 -2.99 -27.50
CA ASN A 315 16.19 -3.41 -28.75
C ASN A 315 16.35 -4.94 -28.81
N GLY A 316 16.27 -5.49 -30.03
CA GLY A 316 16.26 -6.94 -30.24
C GLY A 316 16.64 -7.36 -31.67
N VAL A 317 17.07 -8.61 -31.83
CA VAL A 317 17.20 -9.29 -33.13
C VAL A 317 15.83 -9.75 -33.68
N GLU A 318 15.80 -10.35 -34.87
CA GLU A 318 14.61 -11.01 -35.43
C GLU A 318 14.05 -12.06 -34.44
N ASN A 319 12.73 -12.04 -34.21
CA ASN A 319 12.00 -12.85 -33.20
C ASN A 319 12.15 -12.42 -31.72
N THR A 320 12.70 -11.24 -31.43
CA THR A 320 12.69 -10.70 -30.06
C THR A 320 11.30 -10.17 -29.70
N LYS A 321 10.78 -10.58 -28.53
CA LYS A 321 9.64 -9.93 -27.88
C LYS A 321 10.11 -8.66 -27.17
N ILE A 322 9.64 -7.52 -27.67
CA ILE A 322 9.98 -6.19 -27.17
C ILE A 322 8.85 -5.67 -26.27
N ASN A 323 9.13 -5.51 -24.98
CA ASN A 323 8.18 -4.97 -24.01
C ASN A 323 8.73 -3.65 -23.43
N GLY A 324 8.29 -2.52 -23.99
CA GLY A 324 8.64 -1.17 -23.54
C GLY A 324 7.55 -0.55 -22.66
N ASP A 325 7.00 -1.33 -21.73
CA ASP A 325 5.80 -0.95 -20.99
C ASP A 325 6.15 -0.01 -19.83
N ALA A 326 5.65 1.22 -19.84
CA ALA A 326 5.91 2.16 -18.75
C ALA A 326 5.36 1.64 -17.42
N LEU A 327 4.13 1.14 -17.43
CA LEU A 327 3.47 0.55 -16.28
C LEU A 327 2.82 -0.79 -16.65
N CYS A 328 3.13 -1.81 -15.86
CA CYS A 328 2.50 -3.12 -15.90
C CYS A 328 1.82 -3.43 -14.57
N VAL A 329 0.54 -3.79 -14.59
CA VAL A 329 -0.20 -4.22 -13.40
C VAL A 329 -0.88 -5.57 -13.65
N TYR A 330 -0.41 -6.60 -12.93
CA TYR A 330 -0.83 -7.99 -13.09
C TYR A 330 -1.57 -8.55 -11.87
N THR A 331 -2.50 -9.47 -12.12
CA THR A 331 -3.11 -10.31 -11.09
C THR A 331 -2.12 -11.35 -10.57
N ALA A 332 -2.19 -11.68 -9.29
CA ALA A 332 -1.52 -12.87 -8.74
C ALA A 332 -2.49 -13.75 -7.96
N ILE A 333 -2.06 -14.98 -7.61
CA ILE A 333 -2.80 -15.87 -6.73
C ILE A 333 -2.14 -15.88 -5.35
N VAL A 334 -2.88 -15.46 -4.33
CA VAL A 334 -2.44 -15.40 -2.93
C VAL A 334 -3.37 -16.27 -2.11
N LYS A 335 -2.83 -17.26 -1.40
CA LYS A 335 -3.61 -18.24 -0.61
C LYS A 335 -4.76 -18.91 -1.38
N GLY A 336 -4.58 -19.13 -2.68
CA GLY A 336 -5.60 -19.72 -3.55
C GLY A 336 -6.66 -18.75 -4.08
N GLU A 337 -6.59 -17.47 -3.70
CA GLU A 337 -7.49 -16.42 -4.20
C GLU A 337 -6.79 -15.56 -5.25
N LYS A 338 -7.50 -15.21 -6.33
CA LYS A 338 -7.01 -14.23 -7.31
C LYS A 338 -7.04 -12.85 -6.66
N VAL A 339 -5.87 -12.24 -6.47
CA VAL A 339 -5.72 -10.85 -6.07
C VAL A 339 -5.43 -10.04 -7.31
N GLY A 340 -6.47 -9.45 -7.88
CA GLY A 340 -6.37 -8.56 -9.03
C GLY A 340 -5.61 -7.29 -8.67
N GLY A 341 -4.79 -6.79 -9.59
CA GLY A 341 -4.21 -5.46 -9.45
C GLY A 341 -5.31 -4.41 -9.58
N VAL A 342 -5.84 -3.93 -8.46
CA VAL A 342 -6.77 -2.81 -8.41
C VAL A 342 -5.95 -1.53 -8.43
N MET A 343 -6.20 -0.66 -9.41
CA MET A 343 -5.63 0.70 -9.45
C MET A 343 -6.64 1.71 -8.90
N GLU A 344 -6.30 2.36 -7.78
CA GLU A 344 -7.05 3.48 -7.22
C GLU A 344 -6.21 4.75 -7.26
N ILE A 345 -6.62 5.76 -8.04
CA ILE A 345 -5.84 6.97 -8.28
C ILE A 345 -6.70 8.19 -7.97
N ASN A 346 -6.55 8.74 -6.76
CA ASN A 346 -7.15 10.00 -6.31
C ASN A 346 -6.14 11.18 -6.35
N GLY A 347 -4.95 10.99 -6.93
CA GLY A 347 -3.88 11.99 -7.08
C GLY A 347 -3.40 12.10 -8.53
N VAL A 348 -2.34 12.89 -8.77
CA VAL A 348 -1.82 13.11 -10.13
C VAL A 348 -0.81 12.03 -10.49
N MET A 349 -1.09 11.29 -11.56
CA MET A 349 -0.19 10.30 -12.13
C MET A 349 0.08 10.62 -13.60
N GLU A 350 1.36 10.76 -13.94
CA GLU A 350 1.87 10.93 -15.30
C GLU A 350 2.61 9.67 -15.72
N ILE A 351 2.18 9.06 -16.83
CA ILE A 351 2.82 7.86 -17.38
C ILE A 351 3.32 8.17 -18.78
N ASN A 352 4.62 8.00 -18.98
CA ASN A 352 5.36 8.29 -20.22
C ASN A 352 5.98 6.99 -20.76
N GLY A 353 5.72 6.61 -22.01
CA GLY A 353 6.43 5.48 -22.62
C GLY A 353 5.71 4.83 -23.80
N THR A 354 6.20 3.66 -24.20
CA THR A 354 5.74 2.97 -25.41
C THR A 354 4.36 2.35 -25.22
N ASN A 355 4.08 1.68 -24.10
CA ASN A 355 2.74 1.12 -23.81
C ASN A 355 2.43 1.20 -22.31
N ILE A 356 1.15 1.02 -21.98
CA ILE A 356 0.69 0.70 -20.62
C ILE A 356 -0.15 -0.56 -20.71
N VAL A 357 0.21 -1.56 -19.92
CA VAL A 357 -0.41 -2.89 -19.94
C VAL A 357 -1.06 -3.16 -18.60
N GLN A 358 -2.37 -3.35 -18.61
CA GLN A 358 -3.12 -3.79 -17.44
C GLN A 358 -3.66 -5.19 -17.69
N ASN A 359 -3.28 -6.14 -16.85
CA ASN A 359 -3.76 -7.51 -16.92
C ASN A 359 -4.32 -7.91 -15.55
N SER A 360 -5.55 -7.45 -15.28
CA SER A 360 -6.21 -7.60 -13.98
C SER A 360 -7.52 -8.40 -14.10
N HIS A 361 -7.67 -9.46 -13.29
CA HIS A 361 -8.98 -10.05 -13.01
C HIS A 361 -9.68 -9.21 -11.93
N GLY A 362 -10.35 -8.12 -12.33
CA GLY A 362 -11.04 -7.22 -11.38
C GLY A 362 -11.28 -5.80 -11.90
N TYR A 363 -11.72 -4.90 -11.01
CA TYR A 363 -12.00 -3.50 -11.33
C TYR A 363 -10.75 -2.75 -11.79
N GLY A 364 -10.79 -2.21 -13.01
CA GLY A 364 -9.60 -1.69 -13.69
C GLY A 364 -9.08 -0.33 -13.19
N PHE A 365 -9.97 0.59 -12.83
CA PHE A 365 -9.61 1.96 -12.41
C PHE A 365 -10.68 2.52 -11.47
N SER A 366 -10.27 3.22 -10.40
CA SER A 366 -11.15 4.12 -9.65
C SER A 366 -10.40 5.40 -9.23
N GLY A 367 -11.01 6.58 -9.41
CA GLY A 367 -10.47 7.87 -8.97
C GLY A 367 -10.32 8.95 -10.06
N THR A 368 -9.71 10.08 -9.69
CA THR A 368 -9.70 11.38 -10.39
C THR A 368 -8.32 11.71 -10.99
N ASP A 369 -8.28 11.98 -12.29
CA ASP A 369 -7.21 12.62 -13.09
C ASP A 369 -5.90 11.80 -13.31
N VAL A 370 -5.93 10.88 -14.28
CA VAL A 370 -4.71 10.23 -14.81
C VAL A 370 -4.33 10.84 -16.16
N TYR A 371 -3.08 11.26 -16.30
CA TYR A 371 -2.54 11.88 -17.51
C TYR A 371 -1.63 10.89 -18.25
N PHE A 372 -1.95 10.63 -19.51
CA PHE A 372 -1.15 9.73 -20.35
C PHE A 372 -0.47 10.50 -21.48
N LYS A 373 0.80 10.15 -21.72
CA LYS A 373 1.52 10.54 -22.93
C LYS A 373 2.21 9.30 -23.51
N SER A 374 1.66 8.78 -24.60
CA SER A 374 2.19 7.62 -25.32
C SER A 374 2.82 8.05 -26.65
N GLU A 375 4.07 7.63 -26.90
CA GLU A 375 4.75 7.89 -28.18
C GLU A 375 4.31 6.90 -29.28
N SER A 376 3.73 5.75 -28.91
CA SER A 376 3.34 4.67 -29.85
C SER A 376 1.90 4.78 -30.37
N GLY A 377 1.08 5.63 -29.76
CA GLY A 377 -0.36 5.70 -30.01
C GLY A 377 -1.20 4.63 -29.30
N ARG A 378 -0.63 3.82 -28.39
CA ARG A 378 -1.39 2.90 -27.51
C ARG A 378 -1.36 3.42 -26.08
N ALA A 379 -2.54 3.70 -25.50
CA ALA A 379 -2.65 4.31 -24.17
C ALA A 379 -2.91 3.29 -23.06
N VAL A 380 -3.80 2.32 -23.28
CA VAL A 380 -4.15 1.27 -22.30
C VAL A 380 -4.55 0.00 -23.05
N ALA A 381 -3.97 -1.14 -22.65
CA ALA A 381 -4.39 -2.48 -23.09
C ALA A 381 -4.87 -3.31 -21.88
N CYS A 382 -6.12 -3.81 -21.93
CA CYS A 382 -6.76 -4.61 -20.87
C CYS A 382 -7.25 -5.97 -21.39
N GLU A 383 -7.12 -7.05 -20.62
CA GLU A 383 -7.65 -8.38 -21.01
C GLU A 383 -9.19 -8.44 -20.91
N VAL A 384 -9.85 -9.07 -21.88
CA VAL A 384 -11.30 -9.33 -21.86
C VAL A 384 -11.61 -10.21 -20.64
N ASP A 385 -12.56 -9.75 -19.81
CA ASP A 385 -12.91 -10.19 -18.43
C ASP A 385 -12.49 -9.20 -17.33
N THR A 386 -11.70 -8.18 -17.67
CA THR A 386 -11.53 -7.00 -16.79
C THR A 386 -12.81 -6.16 -16.83
N LEU A 387 -13.54 -6.07 -15.72
CA LEU A 387 -14.66 -5.13 -15.57
C LEU A 387 -14.10 -3.71 -15.51
N ILE A 388 -14.12 -3.01 -16.64
CA ILE A 388 -13.92 -1.55 -16.69
C ILE A 388 -15.25 -0.93 -16.23
N ASP A 389 -15.45 -0.79 -14.92
CA ASP A 389 -16.67 -0.20 -14.33
C ASP A 389 -16.71 1.35 -14.44
N VAL A 390 -16.02 1.89 -15.44
CA VAL A 390 -15.85 3.33 -15.67
C VAL A 390 -16.46 3.66 -17.02
N ARG A 391 -17.42 4.59 -17.06
CA ARG A 391 -17.60 5.40 -18.27
C ARG A 391 -16.33 6.24 -18.40
N LEU A 392 -15.32 5.70 -19.08
CA LEU A 392 -14.06 6.36 -19.37
C LEU A 392 -14.38 7.61 -20.22
N GLU A 393 -14.27 8.80 -19.64
CA GLU A 393 -14.30 10.03 -20.43
C GLU A 393 -12.88 10.27 -20.91
N ILE A 394 -12.61 9.88 -22.16
CA ILE A 394 -11.31 10.01 -22.83
C ILE A 394 -11.35 11.35 -23.57
N THR A 395 -10.68 12.36 -23.03
CA THR A 395 -10.37 13.57 -23.82
C THR A 395 -9.10 13.28 -24.60
N SER A 396 -9.20 13.22 -25.93
CA SER A 396 -8.07 12.91 -26.82
C SER A 396 -8.17 13.76 -28.08
N PRO A 397 -7.09 13.90 -28.86
CA PRO A 397 -7.18 14.45 -30.20
C PRO A 397 -8.19 13.69 -31.08
N GLU A 398 -8.75 14.33 -32.12
CA GLU A 398 -9.74 13.71 -33.00
C GLU A 398 -9.28 12.32 -33.52
N GLY A 399 -10.09 11.28 -33.27
CA GLY A 399 -9.89 9.94 -33.85
C GLY A 399 -9.44 8.81 -32.90
N ALA A 400 -9.36 9.03 -31.58
CA ALA A 400 -9.18 7.91 -30.65
C ALA A 400 -10.44 7.02 -30.59
N GLY A 401 -10.25 5.71 -30.55
CA GLY A 401 -11.34 4.73 -30.51
C GLY A 401 -11.04 3.57 -29.57
N GLN A 402 -12.10 3.01 -28.97
CA GLN A 402 -12.05 1.72 -28.28
C GLN A 402 -12.27 0.61 -29.30
N TYR A 403 -11.44 -0.44 -29.28
CA TYR A 403 -11.72 -1.66 -30.02
C TYR A 403 -11.21 -2.90 -29.27
N LEU A 404 -11.72 -4.06 -29.67
CA LEU A 404 -11.21 -5.35 -29.24
C LEU A 404 -10.19 -5.82 -30.27
N ASP A 405 -8.96 -6.10 -29.86
CA ASP A 405 -7.98 -6.70 -30.77
C ASP A 405 -8.27 -8.19 -31.03
N ASP A 406 -7.55 -8.76 -31.99
CA ASP A 406 -7.74 -10.15 -32.44
C ASP A 406 -7.45 -11.19 -31.33
N ASP A 407 -6.72 -10.79 -30.30
CA ASP A 407 -6.37 -11.63 -29.15
C ASP A 407 -7.37 -11.51 -27.98
N GLY A 408 -8.42 -10.71 -28.15
CA GLY A 408 -9.42 -10.50 -27.10
C GLY A 408 -8.91 -9.61 -25.98
N PHE A 409 -8.15 -8.56 -26.28
CA PHE A 409 -7.91 -7.45 -25.36
C PHE A 409 -8.79 -6.26 -25.74
N ALA A 410 -9.36 -5.59 -24.74
CA ALA A 410 -9.92 -4.25 -24.92
C ALA A 410 -8.77 -3.25 -25.00
N VAL A 411 -8.54 -2.71 -26.19
CA VAL A 411 -7.46 -1.77 -26.48
C VAL A 411 -8.04 -0.39 -26.74
N ILE A 412 -7.52 0.62 -26.04
CA ILE A 412 -7.74 2.03 -26.37
C ILE A 412 -6.59 2.48 -27.26
N LYS A 413 -6.86 2.60 -28.56
CA LYS A 413 -5.88 3.12 -29.53
C LYS A 413 -6.11 4.59 -29.78
N LEU A 414 -5.04 5.35 -29.59
CA LEU A 414 -4.92 6.72 -30.05
C LEU A 414 -4.51 6.64 -31.52
N SER A 415 -5.36 7.13 -32.42
CA SER A 415 -5.00 7.20 -33.84
C SER A 415 -3.73 8.05 -34.01
N PRO A 416 -2.83 7.69 -34.94
CA PRO A 416 -1.55 8.38 -35.06
C PRO A 416 -1.80 9.81 -35.54
N LEU A 417 -1.45 10.79 -34.73
CA LEU A 417 -1.36 12.18 -35.18
C LEU A 417 0.11 12.56 -35.32
N THR A 418 0.45 12.87 -36.57
CA THR A 418 1.57 13.72 -36.93
C THR A 418 1.46 15.03 -36.15
N GLU A 419 2.49 15.33 -35.37
CA GLU A 419 2.73 16.56 -34.61
C GLU A 419 2.09 16.67 -33.22
N THR A 420 2.93 16.30 -32.23
CA THR A 420 3.05 16.83 -30.85
C THR A 420 1.78 17.11 -30.03
N ALA A 421 1.68 16.34 -28.94
CA ALA A 421 0.79 16.43 -27.78
C ALA A 421 -0.61 15.79 -27.94
N SER A 422 -0.65 14.47 -27.71
CA SER A 422 -1.84 13.67 -27.48
C SER A 422 -1.98 13.35 -26.00
N GLU A 423 -2.43 14.33 -25.22
CA GLU A 423 -2.81 14.11 -23.83
C GLU A 423 -4.12 13.32 -23.79
N VAL A 424 -4.14 12.21 -23.06
CA VAL A 424 -5.39 11.54 -22.69
C VAL A 424 -5.64 11.79 -21.22
N ASN A 425 -6.79 12.39 -20.91
CA ASN A 425 -7.28 12.49 -19.56
C ASN A 425 -8.34 11.39 -19.37
N ILE A 426 -8.19 10.56 -18.33
CA ILE A 426 -9.24 9.64 -17.87
C ILE A 426 -9.92 10.29 -16.66
N GLY A 427 -11.14 10.80 -16.87
CA GLY A 427 -11.98 11.35 -15.81
C GLY A 427 -12.68 10.29 -14.95
N ALA A 428 -13.01 10.63 -13.70
CA ALA A 428 -13.76 9.77 -12.80
C ALA A 428 -15.18 9.47 -13.33
N ARG A 429 -15.69 8.24 -13.15
CA ARG A 429 -17.12 7.96 -13.38
C ARG A 429 -17.93 8.80 -12.42
N VAL A 430 -18.79 9.64 -12.98
CA VAL A 430 -19.71 10.47 -12.23
C VAL A 430 -21.16 10.19 -12.63
N TYR A 431 -22.05 10.32 -11.66
CA TYR A 431 -23.48 10.24 -11.85
C TYR A 431 -24.07 11.65 -11.84
N LYS A 432 -24.87 11.94 -12.85
CA LYS A 432 -25.65 13.18 -12.93
C LYS A 432 -26.92 12.97 -12.13
N ILE A 433 -27.00 13.61 -10.98
CA ILE A 433 -28.19 13.59 -10.14
C ILE A 433 -28.97 14.87 -10.40
N SER A 434 -30.19 14.71 -10.90
CA SER A 434 -31.14 15.82 -11.00
C SER A 434 -31.92 15.91 -9.70
N ILE A 435 -31.74 16.98 -8.95
CA ILE A 435 -32.53 17.28 -7.77
C ILE A 435 -33.64 18.22 -8.21
N GLU A 436 -34.87 17.73 -8.15
CA GLU A 436 -36.06 18.40 -8.64
C GLU A 436 -37.04 18.64 -7.50
N ASP A 437 -37.57 19.84 -7.40
CA ASP A 437 -38.77 20.15 -6.63
C ASP A 437 -39.72 20.98 -7.52
N ALA A 438 -40.80 21.51 -6.93
CA ALA A 438 -41.80 22.28 -7.68
C ALA A 438 -41.26 23.55 -8.36
N GLU A 439 -40.10 24.07 -7.95
CA GLU A 439 -39.57 25.38 -8.36
C GLU A 439 -38.13 25.32 -8.90
N ARG A 440 -37.39 24.24 -8.61
CA ARG A 440 -35.97 24.09 -8.94
C ARG A 440 -35.68 22.76 -9.60
N LYS A 441 -34.80 22.82 -10.60
CA LYS A 441 -34.06 21.68 -11.14
C LYS A 441 -32.57 21.96 -11.03
N LEU A 442 -31.88 21.24 -10.16
CA LEU A 442 -30.44 21.30 -9.98
C LEU A 442 -29.82 20.03 -10.53
N SER A 443 -28.76 20.16 -11.33
CA SER A 443 -27.94 19.01 -11.69
C SER A 443 -26.65 19.05 -10.87
N VAL A 444 -26.44 18.02 -10.05
CA VAL A 444 -25.19 17.79 -9.32
C VAL A 444 -24.48 16.57 -9.89
N VAL A 445 -23.17 16.53 -9.67
CA VAL A 445 -22.30 15.46 -10.16
C VAL A 445 -21.74 14.72 -8.95
N VAL A 446 -21.97 13.41 -8.87
CA VAL A 446 -21.54 12.57 -7.74
C VAL A 446 -20.56 11.52 -8.23
N PRO A 447 -19.34 11.41 -7.67
CA PRO A 447 -18.41 10.36 -8.03
C PRO A 447 -18.95 8.95 -7.76
N TYR A 448 -18.45 7.97 -8.51
CA TYR A 448 -18.76 6.55 -8.31
C TYR A 448 -18.51 6.09 -6.87
N GLN A 449 -19.43 5.29 -6.31
CA GLN A 449 -19.38 4.81 -4.91
C GLN A 449 -19.20 5.93 -3.86
N LYS A 450 -19.64 7.15 -4.17
CA LYS A 450 -19.83 8.20 -3.19
C LYS A 450 -21.31 8.49 -3.02
N SER A 451 -21.66 8.92 -1.81
CA SER A 451 -22.97 9.51 -1.56
C SER A 451 -22.98 11.01 -1.89
N ILE A 452 -24.16 11.61 -1.97
CA ILE A 452 -24.28 13.07 -2.17
C ILE A 452 -23.66 13.80 -0.97
N ASN A 453 -23.89 13.31 0.25
CA ASN A 453 -23.33 13.91 1.46
C ASN A 453 -21.80 13.84 1.48
N GLU A 454 -21.21 12.68 1.18
CA GLU A 454 -19.74 12.55 1.07
C GLU A 454 -19.13 13.50 0.04
N THR A 455 -19.88 13.84 -1.01
CA THR A 455 -19.38 14.69 -2.11
C THR A 455 -19.46 16.18 -1.80
N TYR A 456 -20.49 16.63 -1.09
CA TYR A 456 -20.84 18.04 -0.97
C TYR A 456 -20.78 18.62 0.45
N CYS A 457 -20.88 17.79 1.50
CA CYS A 457 -20.93 18.27 2.88
C CYS A 457 -19.65 19.04 3.27
N GLU A 458 -18.48 18.46 3.03
CA GLU A 458 -17.19 19.12 3.31
C GLU A 458 -17.01 20.41 2.50
N LYS A 459 -17.33 20.36 1.19
CA LYS A 459 -17.19 21.52 0.28
C LYS A 459 -18.06 22.70 0.69
N MET A 460 -19.24 22.42 1.24
CA MET A 460 -20.22 23.43 1.63
C MET A 460 -20.15 23.78 3.12
N GLY A 461 -19.35 23.08 3.92
CA GLY A 461 -19.28 23.26 5.37
C GLY A 461 -20.57 22.89 6.10
N VAL A 462 -21.29 21.88 5.61
CA VAL A 462 -22.57 21.39 6.19
C VAL A 462 -22.44 19.92 6.61
N ASN A 463 -23.30 19.47 7.52
CA ASN A 463 -23.31 18.06 7.96
C ASN A 463 -24.28 17.19 7.14
N ASP A 464 -25.32 17.79 6.56
CA ASP A 464 -26.30 17.14 5.70
C ASP A 464 -26.64 18.06 4.53
N PHE A 465 -26.35 17.61 3.31
CA PHE A 465 -26.64 18.39 2.11
C PHE A 465 -28.13 18.49 1.82
N SER A 466 -28.93 17.51 2.29
CA SER A 466 -30.39 17.51 2.07
C SER A 466 -31.10 18.67 2.78
N GLU A 467 -30.60 19.08 3.95
CA GLU A 467 -31.11 20.23 4.70
C GLU A 467 -30.78 21.55 4.01
N TYR A 468 -29.59 21.64 3.40
CA TYR A 468 -29.17 22.81 2.62
C TYR A 468 -30.02 23.03 1.36
N LEU A 469 -30.58 21.94 0.80
CA LEU A 469 -31.42 22.02 -0.40
C LEU A 469 -32.85 22.47 -0.11
N LYS A 470 -33.31 22.42 1.15
CA LYS A 470 -34.67 22.83 1.51
C LYS A 470 -34.83 24.35 1.37
N THR A 471 -35.66 24.77 0.43
CA THR A 471 -36.14 26.17 0.33
C THR A 471 -37.36 26.35 1.22
N GLU A 472 -37.53 27.48 1.93
CA GLU A 472 -38.77 27.72 2.67
C GLU A 472 -39.90 28.10 1.70
N LYS A 473 -41.09 27.52 1.90
CA LYS A 473 -42.28 27.79 1.08
C LYS A 473 -43.45 28.21 1.96
N GLU A 474 -43.99 29.41 1.74
CA GLU A 474 -45.19 29.89 2.44
C GLU A 474 -46.38 28.96 2.14
N ASP A 475 -47.13 28.58 3.18
CA ASP A 475 -48.31 27.70 3.12
C ASP A 475 -48.05 26.25 2.66
N TYR A 476 -46.79 25.78 2.67
CA TYR A 476 -46.45 24.38 2.41
C TYR A 476 -45.45 23.83 3.43
N THR A 477 -45.63 22.56 3.81
CA THR A 477 -44.70 21.78 4.62
C THR A 477 -43.85 20.89 3.72
N PHE A 478 -42.53 20.90 3.92
CA PHE A 478 -41.61 19.97 3.25
C PHE A 478 -41.67 18.60 3.94
N GLU A 479 -42.00 17.57 3.18
CA GLU A 479 -42.23 16.21 3.69
C GLU A 479 -41.03 15.27 3.47
N GLY A 480 -40.06 15.67 2.63
CA GLY A 480 -38.83 14.92 2.41
C GLY A 480 -38.48 14.73 0.93
N TRP A 481 -37.37 14.04 0.71
CA TRP A 481 -36.84 13.70 -0.62
C TRP A 481 -37.17 12.25 -0.99
N TYR A 482 -37.47 12.02 -2.26
CA TYR A 482 -37.92 10.72 -2.78
C TYR A 482 -37.19 10.35 -4.08
N SER A 483 -37.00 9.05 -4.31
CA SER A 483 -36.33 8.53 -5.52
C SER A 483 -37.27 8.37 -6.73
N ASP A 484 -38.56 8.57 -6.52
CA ASP A 484 -39.62 8.44 -7.51
C ASP A 484 -40.58 9.64 -7.45
N ALA A 485 -41.18 9.97 -8.60
CA ALA A 485 -42.04 11.13 -8.74
C ALA A 485 -43.38 10.95 -8.01
N GLU A 486 -43.79 9.71 -7.76
CA GLU A 486 -44.98 9.35 -6.99
C GLU A 486 -44.78 9.48 -5.47
N PHE A 487 -43.57 9.83 -5.03
CA PHE A 487 -43.19 10.00 -3.62
C PHE A 487 -43.46 8.78 -2.75
N THR A 488 -43.16 7.59 -3.26
CA THR A 488 -43.40 6.31 -2.58
C THR A 488 -42.16 5.74 -1.89
N LYS A 489 -40.95 6.10 -2.35
CA LYS A 489 -39.67 5.65 -1.82
C LYS A 489 -38.82 6.83 -1.37
N ALA A 490 -38.65 6.97 -0.06
CA ALA A 490 -37.79 7.99 0.52
C ALA A 490 -36.34 7.82 0.05
N PHE A 491 -35.67 8.94 -0.24
CA PHE A 491 -34.30 8.95 -0.71
C PHE A 491 -33.33 9.29 0.44
N ASP A 492 -32.26 8.50 0.56
CA ASP A 492 -31.20 8.70 1.54
C ASP A 492 -29.96 9.33 0.87
N PHE A 493 -29.59 10.55 1.29
CA PHE A 493 -28.43 11.26 0.76
C PHE A 493 -27.08 10.65 1.15
N ASN A 494 -27.08 9.68 2.08
CA ASN A 494 -25.91 8.87 2.45
C ASN A 494 -25.82 7.56 1.65
N ALA A 495 -26.83 7.21 0.86
CA ALA A 495 -26.77 6.04 -0.01
C ALA A 495 -25.73 6.24 -1.12
N LEU A 496 -25.02 5.16 -1.44
CA LEU A 496 -24.05 5.14 -2.54
C LEU A 496 -24.79 5.24 -3.88
N MET A 497 -24.26 6.04 -4.80
CA MET A 497 -24.84 6.21 -6.13
C MET A 497 -24.27 5.18 -7.12
N TYR A 498 -25.14 4.61 -7.96
CA TYR A 498 -24.79 3.59 -8.96
C TYR A 498 -25.28 3.91 -10.40
N GLU A 499 -26.14 4.91 -10.57
CA GLU A 499 -26.65 5.36 -11.88
C GLU A 499 -27.11 6.83 -11.86
N ASP A 500 -27.30 7.41 -13.05
CA ASP A 500 -27.94 8.73 -13.19
C ASP A 500 -29.38 8.63 -12.70
N MET A 501 -29.83 9.56 -11.87
CA MET A 501 -31.19 9.53 -11.33
C MET A 501 -31.74 10.92 -11.04
N THR A 502 -33.05 10.97 -10.80
CA THR A 502 -33.74 12.16 -10.33
C THR A 502 -34.24 11.95 -8.90
N VAL A 503 -34.01 12.93 -8.03
CA VAL A 503 -34.48 12.96 -6.65
C VAL A 503 -35.52 14.07 -6.54
N TYR A 504 -36.69 13.77 -5.96
CA TYR A 504 -37.87 14.63 -5.94
C TYR A 504 -38.19 15.15 -4.54
N GLY A 505 -38.36 16.47 -4.40
CA GLY A 505 -38.77 17.11 -3.15
C GLY A 505 -40.30 17.16 -3.01
N LYS A 506 -40.84 16.58 -1.94
CA LYS A 506 -42.29 16.55 -1.68
C LYS A 506 -42.71 17.74 -0.80
N TRP A 507 -43.75 18.45 -1.25
CA TRP A 507 -44.36 19.57 -0.54
C TRP A 507 -45.86 19.32 -0.34
N MET A 508 -46.36 19.50 0.88
CA MET A 508 -47.78 19.37 1.22
C MET A 508 -48.36 20.73 1.60
N SER A 509 -49.48 21.13 1.00
CA SER A 509 -50.15 22.40 1.35
C SER A 509 -50.67 22.34 2.78
N THR A 510 -50.39 23.38 3.57
CA THR A 510 -50.87 23.52 4.94
C THR A 510 -52.33 23.99 4.91
N SER A 511 -53.27 23.13 4.54
CA SER A 511 -54.70 23.50 4.55
C SER A 511 -55.21 23.58 5.98
N THR A 512 -55.48 24.80 6.44
CA THR A 512 -56.20 25.07 7.70
C THR A 512 -57.63 24.53 7.58
N GLU A 513 -57.91 23.36 8.15
CA GLU A 513 -59.27 22.83 8.25
C GLU A 513 -60.11 23.68 9.22
N SER A 514 -61.06 24.44 8.68
CA SER A 514 -62.19 24.98 9.42
C SER A 514 -63.36 24.00 9.31
N THR A 515 -63.62 23.26 10.38
CA THR A 515 -64.79 22.39 10.57
C THR A 515 -66.12 23.14 10.52
N PHE A 516 -67.14 22.60 9.84
CA PHE A 516 -68.55 22.54 10.28
C PHE A 516 -69.32 21.42 9.49
N PRO A 517 -70.34 20.74 10.07
CA PRO A 517 -70.72 19.37 9.72
C PRO A 517 -72.10 19.19 9.02
N GLU A 518 -72.34 17.94 8.57
CA GLU A 518 -73.62 17.25 8.26
C GLU A 518 -74.44 17.75 7.05
N SER A 519 -75.15 16.94 6.25
CA SER A 519 -75.74 15.60 6.42
C SER A 519 -76.17 14.96 5.07
N SER A 520 -76.50 13.65 5.16
CA SER A 520 -77.58 12.88 4.48
C SER A 520 -77.46 12.39 3.02
N GLU A 521 -77.47 11.05 2.90
CA GLU A 521 -78.30 10.17 2.03
C GLU A 521 -78.15 10.25 0.48
N MET A 522 -78.30 9.22 -0.36
CA MET A 522 -78.50 7.75 -0.32
C MET A 522 -78.47 7.27 -1.81
N SER A 523 -78.27 5.97 -2.06
CA SER A 523 -78.54 5.19 -3.30
C SER A 523 -77.59 5.37 -4.51
N SER A 524 -77.19 4.36 -5.29
CA SER A 524 -77.51 2.91 -5.39
C SER A 524 -76.55 2.25 -6.39
N GLU A 525 -76.19 0.97 -6.13
CA GLU A 525 -76.04 -0.21 -7.04
C GLU A 525 -75.28 -0.06 -8.40
N GLU A 526 -74.56 -1.02 -8.97
CA GLU A 526 -74.05 -2.37 -8.70
C GLU A 526 -73.20 -2.71 -9.96
N SER A 527 -72.07 -3.43 -9.83
CA SER A 527 -71.93 -4.76 -10.45
C SER A 527 -70.60 -5.43 -10.07
N ILE A 528 -70.76 -6.70 -9.74
CA ILE A 528 -69.82 -7.72 -9.22
C ILE A 528 -69.15 -8.41 -10.44
N THR A 529 -67.90 -8.89 -10.37
CA THR A 529 -67.50 -10.28 -10.01
C THR A 529 -65.97 -10.31 -9.75
N GLU A 530 -65.51 -10.57 -8.52
CA GLU A 530 -65.26 -11.87 -7.86
C GLU A 530 -64.26 -12.81 -8.56
N GLU A 531 -63.09 -12.98 -7.93
CA GLU A 531 -62.56 -14.25 -7.35
C GLU A 531 -61.45 -13.84 -6.35
N SER A 532 -61.68 -13.90 -5.03
CA SER A 532 -61.40 -15.00 -4.08
C SER A 532 -59.89 -15.35 -3.96
N PHE A 533 -59.22 -15.50 -2.82
CA PHE A 533 -59.47 -15.56 -1.37
C PHE A 533 -58.04 -15.39 -0.75
N SER A 534 -57.77 -14.53 0.25
CA SER A 534 -57.72 -14.82 1.71
C SER A 534 -56.84 -16.05 2.08
N GLU A 535 -55.98 -16.08 3.11
CA GLU A 535 -55.92 -15.36 4.38
C GLU A 535 -54.49 -15.37 4.96
N SER A 536 -54.33 -14.43 5.88
CA SER A 536 -53.34 -14.15 6.91
C SER A 536 -52.93 -15.30 7.85
N SER A 537 -51.72 -15.13 8.43
CA SER A 537 -51.30 -15.34 9.84
C SER A 537 -51.48 -16.74 10.47
N GLU A 538 -50.59 -17.34 11.26
CA GLU A 538 -49.83 -16.91 12.45
C GLU A 538 -48.64 -17.89 12.62
N ARG A 539 -47.42 -17.46 12.98
CA ARG A 539 -46.82 -17.32 14.34
C ARG A 539 -46.77 -18.59 15.22
N PHE A 540 -45.57 -18.92 15.72
CA PHE A 540 -45.14 -19.38 17.06
C PHE A 540 -43.78 -20.11 16.94
N GLU A 541 -42.67 -19.45 17.31
CA GLU A 541 -41.92 -19.54 18.59
C GLU A 541 -40.97 -20.74 18.76
N ASN A 542 -39.69 -20.37 18.97
CA ASN A 542 -38.66 -20.92 19.86
C ASN A 542 -38.26 -22.41 19.79
N SER A 543 -36.96 -22.69 19.59
CA SER A 543 -35.90 -22.59 20.62
C SER A 543 -34.56 -23.21 20.15
N GLU A 544 -33.47 -22.63 20.65
CA GLU A 544 -32.16 -23.22 21.02
C GLU A 544 -31.47 -24.26 20.09
N ASN A 545 -30.25 -23.94 19.61
CA ASN A 545 -29.02 -24.29 20.35
C ASN A 545 -27.73 -23.68 19.73
N THR A 546 -26.93 -23.13 20.61
CA THR A 546 -25.57 -22.57 20.46
C THR A 546 -24.46 -23.63 20.42
N LYS A 547 -23.32 -23.30 19.77
CA LYS A 547 -21.89 -23.62 20.07
C LYS A 547 -21.10 -23.47 18.75
N ASN A 548 -19.97 -22.78 18.59
CA ASN A 548 -18.89 -22.33 19.48
C ASN A 548 -18.23 -21.09 18.83
N ASN A 549 -17.75 -20.13 19.64
CA ASN A 549 -16.56 -19.32 19.33
C ASN A 549 -16.16 -18.56 20.61
N GLU A 550 -15.32 -19.22 21.43
CA GLU A 550 -14.54 -18.56 22.47
C GLU A 550 -13.07 -18.82 22.17
N ASN A 551 -12.33 -17.78 21.77
CA ASN A 551 -10.89 -17.60 22.00
C ASN A 551 -10.43 -16.23 21.47
N GLU A 552 -10.87 -15.13 22.09
CA GLU A 552 -10.18 -13.83 21.96
C GLU A 552 -10.54 -12.80 23.07
N LYS A 553 -10.68 -13.24 24.34
CA LYS A 553 -10.94 -12.33 25.49
C LYS A 553 -10.14 -12.66 26.76
N VAL A 554 -8.90 -13.13 26.66
CA VAL A 554 -8.12 -13.54 27.86
C VAL A 554 -7.05 -12.53 28.32
N ASN A 555 -6.74 -11.45 27.58
CA ASN A 555 -5.64 -10.55 27.95
C ASN A 555 -5.98 -9.30 28.81
N TYR A 556 -7.24 -9.10 29.22
CA TYR A 556 -7.62 -7.96 30.08
C TYR A 556 -8.21 -8.35 31.45
N ILE A 557 -8.48 -9.63 31.69
CA ILE A 557 -9.17 -10.08 32.92
C ILE A 557 -8.21 -10.08 34.14
N ILE A 558 -6.95 -10.45 33.92
CA ILE A 558 -5.95 -10.57 34.99
C ILE A 558 -5.61 -9.22 35.66
N PRO A 559 -5.30 -8.13 34.92
CA PRO A 559 -5.05 -6.83 35.55
C PRO A 559 -6.29 -6.23 36.22
N ILE A 560 -7.50 -6.48 35.69
CA ILE A 560 -8.76 -6.00 36.29
C ILE A 560 -9.04 -6.68 37.64
N ILE A 561 -8.84 -8.00 37.74
CA ILE A 561 -8.99 -8.73 39.00
C ILE A 561 -7.99 -8.21 40.04
N LEU A 562 -6.75 -7.91 39.65
CA LEU A 562 -5.72 -7.41 40.57
C LEU A 562 -6.09 -6.03 41.13
N ILE A 563 -6.63 -5.13 40.30
CA ILE A 563 -7.10 -3.81 40.73
C ILE A 563 -8.28 -3.95 41.71
N ILE A 564 -9.24 -4.82 41.42
CA ILE A 564 -10.40 -5.06 42.31
C ILE A 564 -9.94 -5.57 43.67
N VAL A 565 -8.95 -6.49 43.72
CA VAL A 565 -8.41 -7.00 44.98
C VAL A 565 -7.72 -5.90 45.79
N ILE A 566 -6.94 -5.03 45.16
CA ILE A 566 -6.28 -3.89 45.83
C ILE A 566 -7.32 -2.92 46.40
N VAL A 567 -8.37 -2.58 45.63
CA VAL A 567 -9.45 -1.69 46.07
C VAL A 567 -10.22 -2.30 47.25
N CYS A 568 -10.51 -3.60 47.22
CA CYS A 568 -11.16 -4.31 48.32
C CYS A 568 -10.31 -4.29 49.60
N ILE A 569 -8.99 -4.46 49.49
CA ILE A 569 -8.07 -4.38 50.64
C ILE A 569 -8.08 -2.97 51.24
N PHE A 570 -8.02 -1.92 50.40
CA PHE A 570 -8.09 -0.54 50.86
C PHE A 570 -9.43 -0.22 51.55
N LEU A 571 -10.55 -0.71 51.03
CA LEU A 571 -11.87 -0.53 51.64
C LEU A 571 -11.96 -1.21 53.01
N VAL A 572 -11.41 -2.42 53.16
CA VAL A 572 -11.37 -3.13 54.45
C VAL A 572 -10.51 -2.37 55.46
N VAL A 573 -9.34 -1.89 55.05
CA VAL A 573 -8.47 -1.07 55.91
C VAL A 573 -9.17 0.23 56.32
N PHE A 574 -9.84 0.91 55.39
CA PHE A 574 -10.58 2.14 55.64
C PHE A 574 -11.74 1.92 56.63
N VAL A 575 -12.51 0.84 56.48
CA VAL A 575 -13.61 0.49 57.41
C VAL A 575 -13.06 0.17 58.81
N VAL A 576 -11.93 -0.52 58.91
CA VAL A 576 -11.29 -0.83 60.21
C VAL A 576 -10.76 0.44 60.89
N LEU A 577 -10.21 1.39 60.12
CA LEU A 577 -9.73 2.67 60.66
C LEU A 577 -10.89 3.59 61.06
N LYS A 578 -11.99 3.65 60.29
CA LYS A 578 -13.16 4.48 60.60
C LYS A 578 -13.93 3.98 61.84
N LYS A 579 -13.88 2.67 62.14
CA LYS A 579 -14.46 2.10 63.37
C LYS A 579 -13.66 2.42 64.64
N LYS A 580 -12.44 2.97 64.51
CA LYS A 580 -11.61 3.46 65.63
C LYS A 580 -11.82 4.95 65.95
N SER A 581 -12.58 5.71 65.15
CA SER A 581 -12.85 7.15 65.39
C SER A 581 -14.29 7.46 65.84
N LYS A 582 -15.03 6.48 66.35
CA LYS A 582 -16.30 6.66 67.07
C LYS A 582 -16.28 5.93 68.40
#